data_AF-A0A545AM85-F1
#
_entry.id   AF-A0A545AM85-F1
#
_cell.length_a   1.000
_cell.length_b   1.000
_cell.length_c   1.000
_cell.angle_alpha   90.00
_cell.angle_beta   90.00
_cell.angle_gamma   90.00
#
_symmetry.space_group_name_H-M   'P 1'
#
loop_
_entity.id
_entity.type
_entity.pdbx_description
1 polymer ?
#
loop_
_entity_poly.entity_id
_entity_poly.type
_entity_poly.pdbx_seq_one_letter_code
_entity_poly.pdbx_strand_id
1 'polypeptide(L)'
;MTETSYAEQAADGTLRLVPRPGSIAAQARSGAVGAVRPGRADRASSRFPTIDSVIDARAIFPVFQPLVRAHDRALIGYEALSRGPVGTPWESPIALFEAAGEVGRLAELDWACRARIGRAAIAAGLDRSTALFVNAEPPAAATPCPDDLLPAVREAERRLHLVVEMTERSIADDPAGLLTAAAALRAAGCGIALDDVGAIPASLALMPLLDPDVIKLDMQLVRHPHDLTTARVVNSVIAQAERSGAAILAEGIETPQHLATARTMGASIVQGFLTGRPAPLPVEGAPSLPPERLYRRVVEEPTGTPFELLSQARPAQRATKEALLTISKYLETKGLDSEEPPVVLGCFQHDRHLTPVTRARFANLAMSAGLVAAIGEGVSPEPVPGVRGAGLDPGDPLCAEWNVVVVGPHFAGALVARDVGDDGPEGQRRFDYVLTYERSLVLRAARSLLRWLAPVPYNQ
;
A
#
# COMPACT_ATOMS: atom_id res chain seq x y z
N MET A 1 -24.78 -5.58 15.65
CA MET A 1 -23.37 -5.85 16.01
C MET A 1 -22.54 -4.81 15.30
N THR A 2 -22.01 -3.84 16.03
CA THR A 2 -21.14 -2.78 15.50
C THR A 2 -19.69 -3.25 15.47
N GLU A 3 -18.88 -2.72 14.55
CA GLU A 3 -17.52 -3.16 14.20
C GLU A 3 -16.48 -3.21 15.34
N THR A 4 -16.78 -2.66 16.52
CA THR A 4 -15.82 -2.46 17.60
C THR A 4 -16.02 -3.28 18.86
N SER A 5 -17.04 -4.15 18.90
CA SER A 5 -17.27 -5.05 20.04
C SER A 5 -17.98 -6.34 19.64
N TYR A 6 -17.78 -7.41 20.43
CA TYR A 6 -18.55 -8.65 20.32
C TYR A 6 -19.30 -8.94 21.62
N ALA A 7 -20.38 -9.71 21.52
CA ALA A 7 -21.20 -10.09 22.65
C ALA A 7 -20.70 -11.42 23.25
N GLU A 8 -20.44 -11.42 24.55
CA GLU A 8 -20.04 -12.59 25.33
C GLU A 8 -21.06 -12.84 26.44
N GLN A 9 -21.47 -14.09 26.63
CA GLN A 9 -22.48 -14.45 27.62
C GLN A 9 -21.80 -14.83 28.94
N ALA A 10 -22.06 -14.06 30.00
CA ALA A 10 -21.56 -14.34 31.33
C ALA A 10 -22.23 -15.59 31.92
N ALA A 11 -21.58 -16.20 32.93
CA ALA A 11 -22.05 -17.43 33.56
C ALA A 11 -23.44 -17.33 34.22
N ASP A 12 -23.96 -16.12 34.44
CA ASP A 12 -25.31 -15.83 34.95
C ASP A 12 -26.36 -15.60 33.85
N GLY A 13 -25.99 -15.80 32.58
CA GLY A 13 -26.87 -15.66 31.42
C GLY A 13 -26.97 -14.24 30.87
N THR A 14 -26.32 -13.24 31.48
CA THR A 14 -26.32 -11.87 30.95
C THR A 14 -25.32 -11.68 29.82
N LEU A 15 -25.73 -10.93 28.78
CA LEU A 15 -24.87 -10.59 27.63
C LEU A 15 -24.08 -9.32 27.93
N ARG A 16 -22.75 -9.40 27.86
CA ARG A 16 -21.83 -8.27 27.96
C ARG A 16 -21.18 -7.98 26.62
N LEU A 17 -21.02 -6.69 26.29
CA LEU A 17 -20.29 -6.24 25.11
C LEU A 17 -18.82 -6.00 25.49
N VAL A 18 -17.91 -6.71 24.82
CA VAL A 18 -16.46 -6.64 25.05
C VAL A 18 -15.78 -5.97 23.85
N PRO A 19 -14.94 -4.92 24.05
CA PRO A 19 -14.22 -4.26 22.97
C PRO A 19 -13.04 -5.10 22.44
N ARG A 20 -12.78 -5.04 21.14
CA ARG A 20 -11.67 -5.77 20.47
C ARG A 20 -10.33 -5.02 20.67
N PRO A 21 -9.21 -5.68 21.06
CA PRO A 21 -7.90 -5.03 21.12
C PRO A 21 -7.27 -4.93 19.71
N GLY A 22 -6.90 -3.72 19.28
CA GLY A 22 -6.07 -3.50 18.09
C GLY A 22 -6.68 -2.72 16.92
N SER A 23 -7.85 -2.10 17.03
CA SER A 23 -8.41 -1.25 15.96
C SER A 23 -8.50 0.21 16.39
N ILE A 24 -7.90 1.11 15.61
CA ILE A 24 -8.03 2.57 15.71
C ILE A 24 -9.49 2.94 15.38
N ALA A 25 -10.10 3.70 16.29
CA ALA A 25 -11.39 4.40 16.18
C ALA A 25 -12.71 3.58 16.15
N ALA A 26 -13.35 3.45 17.31
CA ALA A 26 -14.73 3.93 17.43
C ALA A 26 -15.01 4.42 18.86
N GLN A 27 -15.10 5.74 19.01
CA GLN A 27 -16.03 6.39 19.94
C GLN A 27 -16.06 7.89 19.66
N ALA A 28 -16.98 8.30 18.78
CA ALA A 28 -17.48 9.66 18.74
C ALA A 28 -19.02 9.59 18.79
N ARG A 29 -19.59 10.52 19.58
CA ARG A 29 -21.01 10.88 19.74
C ARG A 29 -21.75 10.25 20.93
N SER A 30 -21.75 10.97 22.04
CA SER A 30 -22.99 11.50 22.65
C SER A 30 -22.63 12.58 23.68
N GLY A 31 -23.20 13.77 23.54
CA GLY A 31 -23.02 14.86 24.49
C GLY A 31 -23.41 16.21 23.90
N ALA A 32 -24.70 16.54 23.97
CA ALA A 32 -25.20 17.88 23.70
C ALA A 32 -24.56 18.89 24.67
N VAL A 33 -24.11 20.04 24.16
CA VAL A 33 -23.70 21.17 25.01
C VAL A 33 -24.37 22.45 24.50
N GLY A 34 -25.21 23.01 25.37
CA GLY A 34 -25.76 24.35 25.24
C GLY A 34 -24.67 25.42 25.39
N ALA A 35 -24.92 26.56 24.76
CA ALA A 35 -24.04 27.70 24.72
C ALA A 35 -23.62 28.19 26.12
N VAL A 36 -22.31 28.32 26.35
CA VAL A 36 -21.72 29.13 27.42
C VAL A 36 -20.61 29.99 26.84
N ARG A 37 -20.67 31.29 27.13
CA ARG A 37 -19.75 32.36 26.70
C ARG A 37 -18.33 32.20 27.28
N PRO A 38 -17.30 32.83 26.66
CA PRO A 38 -15.91 32.57 27.02
C PRO A 38 -15.54 33.32 28.31
N GLY A 39 -15.28 32.55 29.37
CA GLY A 39 -14.59 33.02 30.57
C GLY A 39 -13.12 32.62 30.49
N ARG A 40 -12.23 33.62 30.62
CA ARG A 40 -10.78 33.51 30.88
C ARG A 40 -10.36 32.15 31.46
N ALA A 41 -9.68 31.33 30.66
CA ALA A 41 -9.06 30.11 31.14
C ALA A 41 -7.62 30.39 31.59
N ASP A 42 -7.33 30.01 32.83
CA ASP A 42 -6.02 29.92 33.45
C ASP A 42 -5.01 29.19 32.57
N ARG A 43 -3.80 29.75 32.47
CA ARG A 43 -2.60 29.07 31.95
C ARG A 43 -2.13 28.04 32.99
N ALA A 44 -2.80 26.90 33.08
CA ALA A 44 -2.21 25.72 33.70
C ALA A 44 -1.19 25.13 32.72
N SER A 45 0.10 25.28 33.04
CA SER A 45 1.20 24.60 32.34
C SER A 45 0.89 23.10 32.27
N SER A 46 0.71 22.56 31.07
CA SER A 46 0.71 21.11 30.85
C SER A 46 1.96 20.51 31.50
N ARG A 47 1.79 19.44 32.28
CA ARG A 47 2.90 18.71 32.92
C ARG A 47 3.78 17.97 31.90
N PHE A 48 3.30 17.83 30.66
CA PHE A 48 3.95 17.09 29.59
C PHE A 48 4.32 18.03 28.42
N PRO A 49 5.40 17.71 27.66
CA PRO A 49 5.77 18.46 26.46
C PRO A 49 4.61 18.47 25.46
N THR A 50 4.43 19.56 24.73
CA THR A 50 3.50 19.59 23.58
C THR A 50 4.07 18.74 22.45
N ILE A 51 3.20 18.26 21.55
CA ILE A 51 3.65 17.52 20.36
C ILE A 51 4.64 18.34 19.52
N ASP A 52 4.39 19.65 19.35
CA ASP A 52 5.34 20.55 18.67
C ASP A 52 6.72 20.53 19.31
N SER A 53 6.80 20.62 20.64
CA SER A 53 8.09 20.60 21.33
C SER A 53 8.82 19.26 21.20
N VAL A 54 8.08 18.14 21.08
CA VAL A 54 8.67 16.81 20.82
C VAL A 54 9.26 16.74 19.42
N ILE A 55 8.55 17.26 18.42
CA ILE A 55 9.00 17.28 17.01
C ILE A 55 10.19 18.23 16.87
N ASP A 56 10.09 19.47 17.38
CA ASP A 56 11.14 20.49 17.34
C ASP A 56 12.44 19.99 17.98
N ALA A 57 12.33 19.38 19.17
CA ALA A 57 13.48 18.83 19.89
C ALA A 57 13.94 17.47 19.35
N ARG A 58 13.18 16.87 18.42
CA ARG A 58 13.39 15.51 17.90
C ARG A 58 13.53 14.52 19.05
N ALA A 59 12.67 14.66 20.04
CA ALA A 59 12.64 13.88 21.27
C ALA A 59 11.99 12.51 21.03
N ILE A 60 12.56 11.79 20.07
CA ILE A 60 12.16 10.46 19.63
C ILE A 60 13.38 9.56 19.63
N PHE A 61 13.17 8.27 19.88
CA PHE A 61 14.24 7.28 19.86
C PHE A 61 13.76 5.99 19.18
N PRO A 62 14.64 5.31 18.44
CA PRO A 62 14.32 4.03 17.84
C PRO A 62 14.55 2.87 18.81
N VAL A 63 13.69 1.87 18.73
CA VAL A 63 13.96 0.50 19.17
C VAL A 63 13.90 -0.42 17.96
N PHE A 64 14.50 -1.60 18.06
CA PHE A 64 14.71 -2.49 16.93
C PHE A 64 14.22 -3.88 17.31
N GLN A 65 13.42 -4.49 16.44
CA GLN A 65 12.94 -5.85 16.63
C GLN A 65 13.59 -6.79 15.62
N PRO A 66 14.15 -7.93 16.05
CA PRO A 66 14.86 -8.82 15.15
C PRO A 66 13.93 -9.53 14.18
N LEU A 67 14.38 -9.60 12.93
CA LEU A 67 13.81 -10.38 11.84
C LEU A 67 14.70 -11.59 11.62
N VAL A 68 14.15 -12.80 11.74
CA VAL A 68 14.94 -14.03 11.66
C VAL A 68 14.41 -14.98 10.62
N ARG A 69 15.28 -15.83 10.09
CA ARG A 69 14.88 -16.88 9.15
C ARG A 69 13.96 -17.90 9.82
N ALA A 70 12.86 -18.23 9.16
CA ALA A 70 11.87 -19.16 9.69
C ALA A 70 12.45 -20.54 10.02
N HIS A 71 13.43 -21.04 9.26
CA HIS A 71 13.99 -22.39 9.41
C HIS A 71 14.92 -22.55 10.63
N ASP A 72 15.97 -21.74 10.74
CA ASP A 72 17.07 -21.88 11.70
C ASP A 72 17.15 -20.72 12.71
N ARG A 73 16.29 -19.70 12.57
CA ARG A 73 16.30 -18.45 13.34
C ARG A 73 17.60 -17.65 13.21
N ALA A 74 18.35 -17.82 12.12
CA ALA A 74 19.46 -16.94 11.80
C ALA A 74 18.94 -15.50 11.60
N LEU A 75 19.66 -14.52 12.15
CA LEU A 75 19.31 -13.11 12.01
C LEU A 75 19.42 -12.67 10.55
N ILE A 76 18.39 -12.00 10.07
CA ILE A 76 18.32 -11.39 8.73
C ILE A 76 18.46 -9.87 8.83
N GLY A 77 17.83 -9.30 9.84
CA GLY A 77 17.68 -7.86 9.93
C GLY A 77 16.93 -7.42 11.17
N TYR A 78 16.52 -6.16 11.14
CA TYR A 78 15.69 -5.55 12.17
C TYR A 78 14.58 -4.73 11.52
N GLU A 79 13.43 -4.70 12.16
CA GLU A 79 12.45 -3.63 11.98
C GLU A 79 12.75 -2.50 12.98
N ALA A 80 12.84 -1.28 12.49
CA ALA A 80 13.04 -0.10 13.32
C ALA A 80 11.69 0.53 13.68
N LEU A 81 11.46 0.69 14.99
CA LEU A 81 10.22 1.17 15.56
C LEU A 81 10.49 2.44 16.38
N SER A 82 9.85 3.54 16.01
CA SER A 82 9.99 4.82 16.73
C SER A 82 9.20 4.83 18.04
N ARG A 83 9.75 5.50 19.07
CA ARG A 83 9.09 5.77 20.35
C ARG A 83 9.25 7.25 20.68
N GLY A 84 8.20 7.85 21.24
CA GLY A 84 8.30 9.19 21.82
C GLY A 84 8.82 9.15 23.26
N PRO A 85 8.86 10.29 23.95
CA PRO A 85 9.48 10.39 25.27
C PRO A 85 8.79 9.51 26.32
N VAL A 86 9.60 8.74 27.06
CA VAL A 86 9.13 7.83 28.12
C VAL A 86 8.36 8.59 29.21
N GLY A 87 7.24 8.01 29.65
CA GLY A 87 6.38 8.58 30.69
C GLY A 87 5.52 9.74 30.21
N THR A 88 5.44 9.99 28.89
CA THR A 88 4.57 11.01 28.30
C THR A 88 3.43 10.38 27.50
N PRO A 89 2.34 11.12 27.20
CA PRO A 89 1.29 10.64 26.30
C PRO A 89 1.80 10.19 24.93
N TRP A 90 2.97 10.70 24.52
CA TRP A 90 3.60 10.43 23.24
C TRP A 90 4.55 9.22 23.25
N GLU A 91 4.71 8.53 24.39
CA GLU A 91 5.51 7.31 24.44
C GLU A 91 4.98 6.25 23.47
N SER A 92 3.65 6.17 23.33
CA SER A 92 2.98 5.35 22.33
C SER A 92 3.21 5.90 20.92
N PRO A 93 3.73 5.09 19.97
CA PRO A 93 3.89 5.53 18.59
C PRO A 93 2.54 5.92 17.96
N ILE A 94 1.47 5.20 18.28
CA ILE A 94 0.13 5.52 17.74
C ILE A 94 -0.27 6.95 18.14
N ALA A 95 -0.21 7.26 19.45
CA ALA A 95 -0.57 8.59 19.95
C ALA A 95 0.36 9.70 19.43
N LEU A 96 1.65 9.40 19.26
CA LEU A 96 2.64 10.33 18.72
C LEU A 96 2.33 10.71 17.25
N PHE A 97 2.06 9.72 16.40
CA PHE A 97 1.81 9.94 14.98
C PHE A 97 0.41 10.54 14.74
N GLU A 98 -0.61 10.12 15.50
CA GLU A 98 -1.95 10.74 15.48
C GLU A 98 -1.86 12.23 15.82
N ALA A 99 -1.20 12.58 16.93
CA ALA A 99 -1.04 13.98 17.33
C ALA A 99 -0.22 14.81 16.33
N ALA A 100 0.80 14.23 15.70
CA ALA A 100 1.57 14.90 14.65
C ALA A 100 0.72 15.13 13.40
N GLY A 101 -0.18 14.20 13.06
CA GLY A 101 -1.17 14.35 12.00
C GLY A 101 -2.15 15.49 12.28
N GLU A 102 -2.70 15.56 13.49
CA GLU A 102 -3.65 16.61 13.90
C GLU A 102 -3.07 18.04 13.80
N VAL A 103 -1.76 18.19 13.97
CA VAL A 103 -1.07 19.49 13.82
C VAL A 103 -0.41 19.69 12.45
N GLY A 104 -0.61 18.75 11.51
CA GLY A 104 -0.07 18.85 10.14
C GLY A 104 1.45 18.68 10.03
N ARG A 105 2.10 18.04 11.00
CA ARG A 105 3.58 17.85 11.06
C ARG A 105 4.02 16.39 10.93
N LEU A 106 3.14 15.52 10.42
CA LEU A 106 3.41 14.09 10.25
C LEU A 106 4.68 13.82 9.41
N ALA A 107 4.84 14.52 8.29
CA ALA A 107 6.01 14.35 7.42
C ALA A 107 7.33 14.75 8.12
N GLU A 108 7.31 15.80 8.93
CA GLU A 108 8.48 16.25 9.68
C GLU A 108 8.89 15.23 10.75
N LEU A 109 7.90 14.66 11.46
CA LEU A 109 8.12 13.58 12.41
C LEU A 109 8.72 12.35 11.72
N ASP A 110 8.20 11.95 10.56
CA ASP A 110 8.72 10.80 9.79
C ASP A 110 10.19 11.00 9.40
N TRP A 111 10.55 12.18 8.87
CA TRP A 111 11.94 12.51 8.56
C TRP A 111 12.85 12.46 9.79
N ALA A 112 12.37 12.97 10.93
CA ALA A 112 13.12 12.90 12.19
C ALA A 112 13.33 11.45 12.64
N CYS A 113 12.33 10.58 12.48
CA CYS A 113 12.41 9.15 12.77
C CYS A 113 13.49 8.48 11.92
N ARG A 114 13.42 8.63 10.59
CA ARG A 114 14.41 8.04 9.66
C ARG A 114 15.84 8.46 9.99
N ALA A 115 16.05 9.75 10.26
CA ALA A 115 17.37 10.27 10.61
C ALA A 115 17.89 9.71 11.95
N ARG A 116 17.01 9.52 12.95
CA ARG A 116 17.38 8.92 14.25
C ARG A 116 17.65 7.43 14.13
N ILE A 117 16.83 6.69 13.38
CA ILE A 117 17.00 5.28 13.07
C ILE A 117 18.35 5.06 12.38
N GLY A 118 18.63 5.81 11.31
CA GLY A 118 19.87 5.70 10.56
C GLY A 118 21.11 5.95 11.42
N ARG A 119 21.11 7.01 12.22
CA ARG A 119 22.21 7.31 13.17
C ARG A 119 22.42 6.21 14.19
N ALA A 120 21.35 5.69 14.80
CA ALA A 120 21.44 4.64 15.80
C ALA A 120 21.96 3.33 15.20
N ALA A 121 21.47 2.94 14.02
CA ALA A 121 21.92 1.75 13.30
C ALA A 121 23.40 1.83 12.92
N ILE A 122 23.83 2.96 12.33
CA ILE A 122 25.23 3.19 11.95
C ILE A 122 26.14 3.19 13.19
N ALA A 123 25.72 3.84 14.29
CA ALA A 123 26.50 3.88 15.53
C ALA A 123 26.64 2.49 16.17
N ALA A 124 25.64 1.62 16.01
CA ALA A 124 25.69 0.23 16.43
C ALA A 124 26.46 -0.70 15.47
N GLY A 125 27.04 -0.15 14.39
CA GLY A 125 27.87 -0.91 13.46
C GLY A 125 27.09 -1.69 12.39
N LEU A 126 25.79 -1.42 12.20
CA LEU A 126 25.04 -2.00 11.10
C LEU A 126 25.54 -1.42 9.77
N ASP A 127 25.57 -2.28 8.76
CA ASP A 127 25.94 -1.92 7.39
C ASP A 127 24.99 -2.61 6.38
N ARG A 128 25.42 -2.72 5.13
CA ARG A 128 24.60 -3.30 4.06
C ARG A 128 24.40 -4.82 4.15
N SER A 129 25.09 -5.51 5.07
CA SER A 129 24.94 -6.95 5.28
C SER A 129 23.71 -7.28 6.13
N THR A 130 23.04 -6.30 6.74
CA THR A 130 21.88 -6.48 7.62
C THR A 130 20.70 -5.67 7.08
N ALA A 131 19.56 -6.31 6.83
CA ALA A 131 18.37 -5.60 6.39
C ALA A 131 17.79 -4.74 7.53
N LEU A 132 17.43 -3.49 7.22
CA LEU A 132 16.79 -2.58 8.16
C LEU A 132 15.45 -2.12 7.58
N PHE A 133 14.37 -2.64 8.16
CA PHE A 133 13.01 -2.30 7.77
C PHE A 133 12.61 -1.00 8.46
N VAL A 134 12.06 -0.07 7.68
CA VAL A 134 11.62 1.26 8.13
C VAL A 134 10.26 1.57 7.54
N ASN A 135 9.35 2.04 8.39
CA ASN A 135 8.05 2.53 7.96
C ASN A 135 8.19 3.82 7.15
N ALA A 136 7.31 4.01 6.16
CA ALA A 136 7.21 5.23 5.39
C ALA A 136 5.77 5.72 5.28
N GLU A 137 5.51 6.91 5.82
CA GLU A 137 4.25 7.60 5.63
C GLU A 137 4.16 8.25 4.23
N PRO A 138 3.05 8.06 3.48
CA PRO A 138 2.92 8.61 2.12
C PRO A 138 3.08 10.13 2.01
N PRO A 139 2.56 10.97 2.95
CA PRO A 139 2.77 12.42 2.90
C PRO A 139 4.25 12.84 2.98
N ALA A 140 5.09 12.02 3.60
CA ALA A 140 6.52 12.31 3.72
C ALA A 140 7.25 12.13 2.38
N ALA A 141 6.76 11.26 1.47
CA ALA A 141 7.31 11.14 0.13
C ALA A 141 7.06 12.39 -0.73
N ALA A 142 5.95 13.10 -0.49
CA ALA A 142 5.61 14.35 -1.18
C ALA A 142 6.25 15.60 -0.54
N THR A 143 6.72 15.50 0.71
CA THR A 143 7.29 16.61 1.47
C THR A 143 8.82 16.50 1.53
N PRO A 144 9.59 17.50 1.04
CA PRO A 144 11.05 17.43 1.07
C PRO A 144 11.62 17.23 2.48
N CYS A 145 12.70 16.44 2.58
CA CYS A 145 13.43 16.25 3.82
C CYS A 145 14.01 17.59 4.33
N PRO A 146 13.85 17.95 5.61
CA PRO A 146 14.48 19.14 6.19
C PRO A 146 16.00 19.13 6.03
N ASP A 147 16.58 20.27 5.67
CA ASP A 147 18.00 20.42 5.31
C ASP A 147 18.97 19.90 6.38
N ASP A 148 18.61 20.00 7.65
CA ASP A 148 19.45 19.61 8.75
C ASP A 148 19.31 18.12 9.15
N LEU A 149 18.29 17.44 8.62
CA LEU A 149 18.12 15.98 8.69
C LEU A 149 18.69 15.27 7.46
N LEU A 150 18.67 15.93 6.30
CA LEU A 150 19.07 15.38 5.02
C LEU A 150 20.46 14.70 5.02
N PRO A 151 21.52 15.23 5.67
CA PRO A 151 22.81 14.56 5.73
C PRO A 151 22.75 13.19 6.41
N ALA A 152 21.99 13.07 7.50
CA ALA A 152 21.85 11.82 8.24
C ALA A 152 21.02 10.79 7.46
N VAL A 153 19.96 11.23 6.78
CA VAL A 153 19.15 10.38 5.91
C VAL A 153 19.98 9.82 4.75
N ARG A 154 20.71 10.69 4.03
CA ARG A 154 21.57 10.27 2.91
C ARG A 154 22.72 9.36 3.35
N GLU A 155 23.25 9.57 4.55
CA GLU A 155 24.26 8.65 5.09
C GLU A 155 23.67 7.26 5.35
N ALA A 156 22.45 7.19 5.91
CA ALA A 156 21.74 5.94 6.14
C ALA A 156 21.45 5.20 4.83
N GLU A 157 20.89 5.88 3.82
CA GLU A 157 20.61 5.30 2.49
C GLU A 157 21.86 4.71 1.83
N ARG A 158 23.01 5.38 1.99
CA ARG A 158 24.29 4.91 1.44
C ARG A 158 24.86 3.71 2.18
N ARG A 159 24.85 3.75 3.53
CA ARG A 159 25.57 2.79 4.38
C ARG A 159 24.76 1.57 4.79
N LEU A 160 23.44 1.70 4.87
CA LEU A 160 22.55 0.67 5.37
C LEU A 160 21.81 0.01 4.21
N HIS A 161 21.27 -1.16 4.49
CA HIS A 161 20.37 -1.85 3.59
C HIS A 161 18.92 -1.62 4.00
N LEU A 162 18.31 -0.56 3.47
CA LEU A 162 16.98 -0.13 3.86
C LEU A 162 15.89 -0.89 3.10
N VAL A 163 14.86 -1.31 3.83
CA VAL A 163 13.62 -1.88 3.30
C VAL A 163 12.49 -0.98 3.76
N VAL A 164 11.81 -0.35 2.82
CA VAL A 164 10.75 0.59 3.16
C VAL A 164 9.42 -0.14 3.17
N GLU A 165 8.77 -0.09 4.31
CA GLU A 165 7.45 -0.68 4.53
C GLU A 165 6.37 0.31 4.07
N MET A 166 5.49 -0.18 3.21
CA MET A 166 4.34 0.54 2.68
C MET A 166 3.08 -0.17 3.16
N THR A 167 2.19 0.60 3.80
CA THR A 167 0.94 0.05 4.32
C THR A 167 -0.12 -0.07 3.23
N GLU A 168 -1.09 -0.96 3.45
CA GLU A 168 -2.25 -1.13 2.56
C GLU A 168 -3.05 0.16 2.36
N ARG A 169 -3.26 0.96 3.41
CA ARG A 169 -4.09 2.17 3.34
C ARG A 169 -3.54 3.17 2.34
N SER A 170 -2.22 3.35 2.36
CA SER A 170 -1.50 4.21 1.44
C SER A 170 -1.75 3.85 -0.03
N ILE A 171 -1.87 2.56 -0.32
CA ILE A 171 -2.10 2.02 -1.66
C ILE A 171 -3.49 2.38 -2.18
N ALA A 172 -4.51 2.32 -1.32
CA ALA A 172 -5.88 2.62 -1.69
C ALA A 172 -6.12 4.13 -1.88
N ASP A 173 -5.46 4.98 -1.08
CA ASP A 173 -5.65 6.44 -1.03
C ASP A 173 -4.89 7.19 -2.15
N ASP A 174 -3.69 6.73 -2.51
CA ASP A 174 -2.92 7.30 -3.62
C ASP A 174 -2.07 6.24 -4.33
N PRO A 175 -2.69 5.37 -5.16
CA PRO A 175 -1.97 4.33 -5.89
C PRO A 175 -0.84 4.89 -6.76
N ALA A 176 -1.04 6.06 -7.38
CA ALA A 176 -0.08 6.69 -8.30
C ALA A 176 1.13 7.26 -7.55
N GLY A 177 0.88 8.02 -6.48
CA GLY A 177 1.93 8.56 -5.62
C GLY A 177 2.73 7.44 -4.95
N LEU A 178 2.07 6.36 -4.51
CA LEU A 178 2.75 5.23 -3.92
C LEU A 178 3.68 4.51 -4.91
N LEU A 179 3.19 4.19 -6.11
CA LEU A 179 4.03 3.54 -7.13
C LEU A 179 5.22 4.44 -7.51
N THR A 180 5.01 5.76 -7.59
CA THR A 180 6.08 6.73 -7.83
C THR A 180 7.10 6.75 -6.69
N ALA A 181 6.65 6.76 -5.44
CA ALA A 181 7.51 6.70 -4.27
C ALA A 181 8.29 5.38 -4.22
N ALA A 182 7.64 4.25 -4.52
CA ALA A 182 8.28 2.95 -4.59
C ALA A 182 9.37 2.92 -5.67
N ALA A 183 9.09 3.46 -6.87
CA ALA A 183 10.08 3.57 -7.94
C ALA A 183 11.28 4.45 -7.53
N ALA A 184 11.04 5.59 -6.89
CA ALA A 184 12.10 6.48 -6.40
C ALA A 184 12.99 5.80 -5.33
N LEU A 185 12.37 5.07 -4.38
CA LEU A 185 13.08 4.31 -3.36
C LEU A 185 13.90 3.17 -3.97
N ARG A 186 13.35 2.45 -4.96
CA ARG A 186 14.08 1.42 -5.70
C ARG A 186 15.29 2.01 -6.45
N ALA A 187 15.13 3.17 -7.07
CA ALA A 187 16.22 3.89 -7.74
C ALA A 187 17.32 4.33 -6.75
N ALA A 188 16.95 4.62 -5.51
CA ALA A 188 17.88 4.88 -4.40
C ALA A 188 18.54 3.61 -3.82
N GLY A 189 18.18 2.43 -4.32
CA GLY A 189 18.73 1.14 -3.86
C GLY A 189 18.07 0.57 -2.60
N CYS A 190 16.87 1.06 -2.26
CA CYS A 190 16.05 0.54 -1.18
C CYS A 190 15.15 -0.61 -1.66
N GLY A 191 14.84 -1.49 -0.72
CA GLY A 191 13.79 -2.50 -0.84
C GLY A 191 12.39 -1.95 -0.59
N ILE A 192 11.37 -2.64 -1.09
CA ILE A 192 9.97 -2.34 -0.80
C ILE A 192 9.33 -3.54 -0.11
N ALA A 193 8.71 -3.31 1.04
CA ALA A 193 7.87 -4.27 1.74
C ALA A 193 6.41 -3.81 1.71
N LEU A 194 5.50 -4.76 1.49
CA LEU A 194 4.06 -4.54 1.65
C LEU A 194 3.65 -5.02 3.04
N ASP A 195 3.16 -4.11 3.87
CA ASP A 195 2.80 -4.38 5.27
C ASP A 195 1.32 -4.74 5.48
N ASP A 196 1.03 -5.40 6.60
CA ASP A 196 -0.32 -5.76 7.07
C ASP A 196 -1.19 -6.53 6.06
N VAL A 197 -0.58 -7.37 5.20
CA VAL A 197 -1.35 -8.12 4.20
C VAL A 197 -2.32 -9.08 4.87
N GLY A 198 -3.59 -8.96 4.48
CA GLY A 198 -4.70 -9.73 5.03
C GLY A 198 -5.51 -9.02 6.11
N ALA A 199 -5.09 -7.82 6.54
CA ALA A 199 -5.88 -6.98 7.44
C ALA A 199 -7.16 -6.46 6.76
N ILE A 200 -7.07 -6.05 5.49
CA ILE A 200 -8.20 -5.61 4.68
C ILE A 200 -8.14 -6.31 3.30
N PRO A 201 -9.28 -6.71 2.68
CA PRO A 201 -9.26 -7.46 1.41
C PRO A 201 -8.65 -6.73 0.20
N ALA A 202 -8.59 -5.39 0.22
CA ALA A 202 -8.16 -4.58 -0.91
C ALA A 202 -6.63 -4.59 -1.14
N SER A 203 -5.82 -4.94 -0.13
CA SER A 203 -4.33 -5.01 -0.18
C SER A 203 -3.84 -5.91 -1.29
N LEU A 204 -4.56 -7.01 -1.51
CA LEU A 204 -4.20 -8.01 -2.50
C LEU A 204 -4.34 -7.50 -3.93
N ALA A 205 -5.25 -6.54 -4.16
CA ALA A 205 -5.56 -6.04 -5.50
C ALA A 205 -4.35 -5.34 -6.13
N LEU A 206 -3.65 -4.52 -5.34
CA LEU A 206 -2.57 -3.66 -5.80
C LEU A 206 -1.18 -4.26 -5.57
N MET A 207 -1.05 -5.34 -4.80
CA MET A 207 0.19 -6.08 -4.60
C MET A 207 0.91 -6.46 -5.92
N PRO A 208 0.23 -6.94 -6.99
CA PRO A 208 0.88 -7.21 -8.28
C PRO A 208 1.47 -5.98 -8.96
N LEU A 209 0.90 -4.79 -8.69
CA LEU A 209 1.31 -3.53 -9.29
C LEU A 209 2.45 -2.91 -8.50
N LEU A 210 2.42 -3.01 -7.16
CA LEU A 210 3.54 -2.61 -6.30
C LEU A 210 4.77 -3.51 -6.50
N ASP A 211 4.54 -4.80 -6.72
CA ASP A 211 5.59 -5.83 -6.89
C ASP A 211 6.64 -5.76 -5.77
N PRO A 212 6.23 -5.99 -4.50
CA PRO A 212 7.10 -5.83 -3.35
C PRO A 212 8.17 -6.91 -3.30
N ASP A 213 9.30 -6.60 -2.67
CA ASP A 213 10.38 -7.55 -2.40
C ASP A 213 10.08 -8.40 -1.16
N VAL A 214 9.31 -7.86 -0.23
CA VAL A 214 8.88 -8.55 0.98
C VAL A 214 7.37 -8.36 1.17
N ILE A 215 6.66 -9.45 1.47
CA ILE A 215 5.23 -9.43 1.78
C ILE A 215 5.09 -9.81 3.25
N LYS A 216 4.62 -8.87 4.08
CA LYS A 216 4.41 -9.09 5.51
C LYS A 216 2.97 -9.54 5.75
N LEU A 217 2.82 -10.76 6.27
CA LEU A 217 1.53 -11.34 6.67
C LEU A 217 1.17 -10.83 8.05
N ASP A 218 -0.03 -10.24 8.16
CA ASP A 218 -0.57 -9.80 9.44
C ASP A 218 -0.74 -10.97 10.41
N MET A 219 -0.55 -10.67 11.70
CA MET A 219 -0.61 -11.64 12.79
C MET A 219 -1.97 -12.34 12.89
N GLN A 220 -3.09 -11.73 12.47
CA GLN A 220 -4.40 -12.37 12.52
C GLN A 220 -4.46 -13.60 11.61
N LEU A 221 -3.76 -13.60 10.48
CA LEU A 221 -3.68 -14.76 9.59
C LEU A 221 -3.01 -15.93 10.30
N VAL A 222 -1.90 -15.68 10.99
CA VAL A 222 -1.17 -16.69 11.76
C VAL A 222 -1.99 -17.21 12.94
N ARG A 223 -2.80 -16.35 13.56
CA ARG A 223 -3.67 -16.70 14.70
C ARG A 223 -4.95 -17.43 14.28
N HIS A 224 -5.42 -17.25 13.05
CA HIS A 224 -6.66 -17.85 12.53
C HIS A 224 -6.44 -18.63 11.22
N PRO A 225 -5.52 -19.62 11.19
CA PRO A 225 -5.06 -20.25 9.94
C PRO A 225 -6.09 -21.11 9.22
N HIS A 226 -7.23 -21.41 9.86
CA HIS A 226 -8.27 -22.30 9.35
C HIS A 226 -9.44 -21.56 8.70
N ASP A 227 -9.42 -20.22 8.66
CA ASP A 227 -10.46 -19.45 7.97
C ASP A 227 -10.25 -19.48 6.44
N LEU A 228 -11.36 -19.53 5.69
CA LEU A 228 -11.32 -19.53 4.23
C LEU A 228 -10.74 -18.22 3.67
N THR A 229 -11.00 -17.09 4.34
CA THR A 229 -10.41 -15.79 3.96
C THR A 229 -8.90 -15.84 4.12
N THR A 230 -8.42 -16.37 5.25
CA THR A 230 -6.98 -16.57 5.49
C THR A 230 -6.36 -17.45 4.41
N ALA A 231 -7.00 -18.58 4.06
CA ALA A 231 -6.52 -19.45 3.00
C ALA A 231 -6.43 -18.73 1.63
N ARG A 232 -7.42 -17.92 1.25
CA ARG A 232 -7.40 -17.13 0.00
C ARG A 232 -6.25 -16.13 -0.02
N VAL A 233 -6.08 -15.36 1.07
CA VAL A 233 -5.01 -14.38 1.22
C VAL A 233 -3.65 -15.06 1.09
N VAL A 234 -3.41 -16.12 1.87
CA VAL A 234 -2.14 -16.85 1.86
C VAL A 234 -1.83 -17.44 0.48
N ASN A 235 -2.82 -18.03 -0.20
CA ASN A 235 -2.61 -18.55 -1.56
C ASN A 235 -2.30 -17.45 -2.57
N SER A 236 -2.96 -16.29 -2.48
CA SER A 236 -2.66 -15.12 -3.32
C SER A 236 -1.23 -14.61 -3.09
N VAL A 237 -0.80 -14.57 -1.83
CA VAL A 237 0.56 -14.17 -1.45
C VAL A 237 1.60 -15.16 -1.96
N ILE A 238 1.39 -16.47 -1.78
CA ILE A 238 2.28 -17.51 -2.32
C ILE A 238 2.39 -17.40 -3.84
N ALA A 239 1.25 -17.28 -4.54
CA ALA A 239 1.24 -17.14 -5.98
C ALA A 239 1.98 -15.87 -6.45
N GLN A 240 1.92 -14.78 -5.68
CA GLN A 240 2.71 -13.59 -5.97
C GLN A 240 4.20 -13.81 -5.70
N ALA A 241 4.56 -14.39 -4.56
CA ALA A 241 5.94 -14.68 -4.18
C ALA A 241 6.64 -15.60 -5.18
N GLU A 242 5.95 -16.63 -5.70
CA GLU A 242 6.49 -17.51 -6.76
C GLU A 242 6.78 -16.75 -8.06
N ARG A 243 5.96 -15.74 -8.40
CA ARG A 243 6.11 -14.95 -9.63
C ARG A 243 7.20 -13.89 -9.52
N SER A 244 7.23 -13.15 -8.43
CA SER A 244 8.16 -12.02 -8.24
C SER A 244 9.47 -12.42 -7.58
N GLY A 245 9.48 -13.54 -6.85
CA GLY A 245 10.57 -13.92 -5.96
C GLY A 245 10.53 -13.23 -4.60
N ALA A 246 9.42 -12.56 -4.25
CA ALA A 246 9.28 -11.87 -2.97
C ALA A 246 9.46 -12.82 -1.77
N ALA A 247 10.10 -12.34 -0.71
CA ALA A 247 10.16 -13.05 0.55
C ALA A 247 8.84 -12.86 1.32
N ILE A 248 8.29 -13.96 1.86
CA ILE A 248 7.16 -13.89 2.78
C ILE A 248 7.71 -13.76 4.20
N LEU A 249 7.25 -12.73 4.91
CA LEU A 249 7.53 -12.46 6.32
C LEU A 249 6.23 -12.64 7.11
N ALA A 250 6.24 -13.40 8.20
CA ALA A 250 5.08 -13.52 9.08
C ALA A 250 5.33 -12.87 10.44
N GLU A 251 4.39 -12.02 10.87
CA GLU A 251 4.49 -11.27 12.11
C GLU A 251 3.73 -11.94 13.27
N GLY A 252 3.96 -11.44 14.48
CA GLY A 252 3.21 -11.89 15.65
C GLY A 252 3.55 -13.30 16.15
N ILE A 253 4.77 -13.76 15.87
CA ILE A 253 5.22 -15.09 16.29
C ILE A 253 5.56 -15.07 17.79
N GLU A 254 4.63 -15.58 18.60
CA GLU A 254 4.73 -15.63 20.06
C GLU A 254 4.92 -17.05 20.60
N THR A 255 4.50 -18.07 19.84
CA THR A 255 4.56 -19.47 20.25
C THR A 255 5.19 -20.35 19.18
N PRO A 256 5.75 -21.52 19.53
CA PRO A 256 6.22 -22.50 18.53
C PRO A 256 5.13 -22.92 17.53
N GLN A 257 3.85 -22.91 17.95
CA GLN A 257 2.72 -23.18 17.08
C GLN A 257 2.56 -22.07 16.01
N HIS A 258 2.67 -20.79 16.39
CA HIS A 258 2.64 -19.69 15.42
C HIS A 258 3.77 -19.84 14.40
N LEU A 259 4.98 -20.23 14.83
CA LEU A 259 6.11 -20.46 13.93
C LEU A 259 5.84 -21.62 12.95
N ALA A 260 5.23 -22.71 13.42
CA ALA A 260 4.84 -23.81 12.55
C ALA A 260 3.80 -23.36 11.52
N THR A 261 2.77 -22.63 11.94
CA THR A 261 1.76 -22.03 11.05
C THR A 261 2.40 -21.12 10.01
N ALA A 262 3.26 -20.19 10.41
CA ALA A 262 3.94 -19.28 9.50
C ALA A 262 4.73 -20.03 8.41
N ARG A 263 5.43 -21.11 8.77
CA ARG A 263 6.13 -21.97 7.80
C ARG A 263 5.17 -22.63 6.80
N THR A 264 4.00 -23.08 7.24
CA THR A 264 2.97 -23.64 6.33
C THR A 264 2.39 -22.61 5.37
N MET A 265 2.42 -21.33 5.73
CA MET A 265 2.01 -20.20 4.88
C MET A 265 3.12 -19.75 3.91
N GLY A 266 4.25 -20.46 3.86
CA GLY A 266 5.38 -20.13 2.99
C GLY A 266 6.32 -19.04 3.56
N ALA A 267 6.15 -18.63 4.82
CA ALA A 267 7.00 -17.61 5.43
C ALA A 267 8.46 -18.09 5.51
N SER A 268 9.35 -17.30 4.91
CA SER A 268 10.80 -17.51 4.95
C SER A 268 11.47 -16.68 6.04
N ILE A 269 10.81 -15.60 6.47
CA ILE A 269 11.21 -14.67 7.53
C ILE A 269 10.09 -14.64 8.56
N VAL A 270 10.44 -14.50 9.84
CA VAL A 270 9.49 -14.40 10.93
C VAL A 270 9.90 -13.34 11.94
N GLN A 271 8.89 -12.73 12.58
CA GLN A 271 9.04 -11.72 13.60
C GLN A 271 8.02 -11.91 14.72
N GLY A 272 8.44 -11.68 15.96
CA GLY A 272 7.56 -11.68 17.13
C GLY A 272 8.30 -11.93 18.43
N PHE A 273 7.59 -11.93 19.56
CA PHE A 273 8.21 -12.03 20.88
C PHE A 273 8.96 -13.35 21.12
N LEU A 274 8.63 -14.42 20.38
CA LEU A 274 9.40 -15.67 20.41
C LEU A 274 10.81 -15.51 19.82
N THR A 275 10.97 -14.58 18.87
CA THR A 275 12.22 -14.32 18.14
C THR A 275 13.01 -13.16 18.73
N GLY A 276 12.32 -12.23 19.40
CA GLY A 276 12.91 -11.12 20.14
C GLY A 276 11.91 -9.98 20.31
N ARG A 277 12.03 -9.27 21.43
CA ARG A 277 11.22 -8.06 21.70
C ARG A 277 11.92 -6.83 21.12
N PRO A 278 11.16 -5.77 20.76
CA PRO A 278 11.74 -4.49 20.42
C PRO A 278 12.66 -3.98 21.55
N ALA A 279 13.91 -3.68 21.22
CA ALA A 279 14.92 -3.20 22.16
C ALA A 279 15.99 -2.35 21.44
N PRO A 280 16.84 -1.59 22.16
CA PRO A 280 18.02 -0.97 21.54
C PRO A 280 18.92 -2.03 20.88
N LEU A 281 19.64 -1.63 19.82
CA LEU A 281 20.58 -2.53 19.14
C LEU A 281 21.71 -2.95 20.10
N PRO A 282 22.15 -4.22 20.04
CA PRO A 282 23.33 -4.66 20.77
C PRO A 282 24.59 -3.97 20.20
N VAL A 283 25.57 -3.70 21.05
CA VAL A 283 26.83 -3.01 20.70
C VAL A 283 27.84 -3.96 20.00
N GLU A 284 27.60 -5.28 20.03
CA GLU A 284 28.49 -6.29 19.43
C GLU A 284 27.86 -6.92 18.19
N GLY A 285 28.65 -6.95 17.11
CA GLY A 285 28.26 -7.22 15.73
C GLY A 285 27.39 -8.45 15.54
N ALA A 286 26.23 -8.23 14.93
CA ALA A 286 25.35 -9.27 14.45
C ALA A 286 26.02 -10.06 13.31
N PRO A 287 26.20 -11.40 13.41
CA PRO A 287 26.50 -12.20 12.24
C PRO A 287 25.29 -12.13 11.32
N SER A 288 25.47 -11.60 10.11
CA SER A 288 24.40 -11.47 9.13
C SER A 288 24.70 -12.30 7.88
N LEU A 289 23.65 -12.83 7.26
CA LEU A 289 23.71 -13.35 5.90
C LEU A 289 23.43 -12.18 4.96
N PRO A 290 24.16 -12.05 3.84
CA PRO A 290 23.95 -10.94 2.94
C PRO A 290 22.50 -10.92 2.44
N PRO A 291 21.81 -9.77 2.51
CA PRO A 291 20.42 -9.62 2.07
C PRO A 291 20.31 -9.59 0.54
N GLU A 292 21.38 -9.94 -0.18
CA GLU A 292 21.47 -10.05 -1.65
C GLU A 292 20.39 -10.98 -2.26
N ARG A 293 19.70 -11.78 -1.45
CA ARG A 293 18.57 -12.61 -1.88
C ARG A 293 17.19 -11.97 -1.71
N LEU A 294 17.08 -10.83 -1.04
CA LEU A 294 15.80 -10.16 -0.80
C LEU A 294 15.39 -9.24 -1.95
N TYR A 295 16.31 -8.71 -2.75
CA TYR A 295 16.01 -7.73 -3.81
C TYR A 295 16.48 -8.24 -5.16
N ARG A 296 15.57 -8.39 -6.13
CA ARG A 296 15.95 -8.94 -7.44
C ARG A 296 15.55 -8.15 -8.66
N ARG A 297 15.02 -6.92 -8.55
CA ARG A 297 14.73 -6.15 -9.77
C ARG A 297 14.64 -4.64 -9.59
N VAL A 298 15.30 -3.92 -10.50
CA VAL A 298 14.82 -2.60 -10.93
C VAL A 298 13.62 -2.87 -11.82
N VAL A 299 12.43 -2.46 -11.38
CA VAL A 299 11.27 -2.37 -12.27
C VAL A 299 11.48 -1.11 -13.09
N GLU A 300 11.72 -1.25 -14.40
CA GLU A 300 11.67 -0.09 -15.28
C GLU A 300 10.24 0.42 -15.36
N GLU A 301 10.05 1.67 -14.93
CA GLU A 301 8.77 2.34 -15.09
C GLU A 301 8.50 2.55 -16.60
N PRO A 302 7.33 2.12 -17.10
CA PRO A 302 7.03 2.22 -18.52
C PRO A 302 7.01 3.68 -18.96
N THR A 303 7.53 4.01 -20.14
CA THR A 303 7.37 5.35 -20.73
C THR A 303 6.45 5.25 -21.95
N GLY A 304 5.37 6.03 -21.98
CA GLY A 304 4.37 6.01 -23.06
C GLY A 304 3.00 5.51 -22.60
N THR A 305 2.07 5.44 -23.55
CA THR A 305 0.70 4.96 -23.31
C THR A 305 0.60 3.43 -23.29
N PRO A 306 -0.49 2.84 -22.76
CA PRO A 306 -0.71 1.40 -22.82
C PRO A 306 -0.65 0.83 -24.24
N PHE A 307 -1.23 1.51 -25.23
CA PHE A 307 -1.17 1.03 -26.61
C PHE A 307 0.25 1.02 -27.16
N GLU A 308 1.05 2.06 -26.91
CA GLU A 308 2.46 2.12 -27.34
C GLU A 308 3.29 0.99 -26.75
N LEU A 309 3.14 0.76 -25.45
CA LEU A 309 3.88 -0.28 -24.73
C LEU A 309 3.57 -1.68 -25.25
N LEU A 310 2.29 -1.95 -25.54
CA LEU A 310 1.83 -3.28 -25.92
C LEU A 310 2.01 -3.54 -27.42
N SER A 311 1.85 -2.52 -28.27
CA SER A 311 2.07 -2.64 -29.72
C SER A 311 3.54 -2.82 -30.10
N GLN A 312 4.48 -2.36 -29.27
CA GLN A 312 5.90 -2.68 -29.42
C GLN A 312 6.21 -4.16 -29.13
N ALA A 313 5.47 -4.78 -28.20
CA ALA A 313 5.67 -6.17 -27.80
C ALA A 313 4.87 -7.16 -28.66
N ARG A 314 3.74 -6.73 -29.22
CA ARG A 314 2.82 -7.56 -30.01
C ARG A 314 2.24 -6.79 -31.19
N PRO A 315 2.11 -7.41 -32.37
CA PRO A 315 1.53 -6.74 -33.53
C PRO A 315 0.07 -6.34 -33.26
N ALA A 316 -0.24 -5.06 -33.50
CA ALA A 316 -1.61 -4.58 -33.42
C ALA A 316 -2.45 -5.15 -34.58
N GLN A 317 -3.71 -5.47 -34.28
CA GLN A 317 -4.71 -5.88 -35.27
C GLN A 317 -5.75 -4.78 -35.44
N ARG A 318 -6.48 -4.79 -36.55
CA ARG A 318 -7.55 -3.82 -36.80
C ARG A 318 -8.92 -4.44 -36.59
N ALA A 319 -9.79 -3.79 -35.84
CA ALA A 319 -11.17 -4.22 -35.60
C ALA A 319 -12.13 -3.03 -35.48
N THR A 320 -13.43 -3.29 -35.58
CA THR A 320 -14.47 -2.29 -35.34
C THR A 320 -14.76 -2.14 -33.85
N LYS A 321 -15.28 -0.98 -33.45
CA LYS A 321 -15.73 -0.72 -32.07
C LYS A 321 -16.67 -1.79 -31.55
N GLU A 322 -17.64 -2.21 -32.35
CA GLU A 322 -18.62 -3.24 -31.99
C GLU A 322 -17.98 -4.59 -31.62
N ALA A 323 -16.97 -5.03 -32.38
CA ALA A 323 -16.23 -6.25 -32.09
C ALA A 323 -15.46 -6.12 -30.76
N LEU A 324 -14.79 -4.99 -30.55
CA LEU A 324 -14.00 -4.74 -29.34
C LEU A 324 -14.87 -4.55 -28.08
N LEU A 325 -16.10 -4.04 -28.22
CA LEU A 325 -17.04 -3.85 -27.10
C LEU A 325 -17.42 -5.17 -26.44
N THR A 326 -17.48 -6.26 -27.20
CA THR A 326 -17.78 -7.58 -26.64
C THR A 326 -16.58 -8.10 -25.84
N ILE A 327 -15.36 -7.88 -26.33
CA ILE A 327 -14.12 -8.27 -25.66
C ILE A 327 -13.93 -7.45 -24.37
N SER A 328 -14.15 -6.14 -24.43
CA SER A 328 -14.01 -5.27 -23.26
C SER A 328 -14.97 -5.68 -22.14
N LYS A 329 -16.23 -5.97 -22.49
CA LYS A 329 -17.24 -6.45 -21.54
C LYS A 329 -16.85 -7.78 -20.90
N TYR A 330 -16.29 -8.69 -21.69
CA TYR A 330 -15.80 -9.97 -21.16
C TYR A 330 -14.70 -9.77 -20.10
N LEU A 331 -13.73 -8.89 -20.36
CA LEU A 331 -12.68 -8.57 -19.38
C LEU A 331 -13.26 -7.95 -18.11
N GLU A 332 -14.18 -6.98 -18.23
CA GLU A 332 -14.86 -6.37 -17.09
C GLU A 332 -15.66 -7.41 -16.28
N THR A 333 -16.36 -8.35 -16.94
CA THR A 333 -17.05 -9.46 -16.26
C THR A 333 -16.06 -10.36 -15.50
N LYS A 334 -14.87 -10.60 -16.03
CA LYS A 334 -13.82 -11.31 -15.27
C LYS A 334 -13.36 -10.57 -14.02
N GLY A 335 -13.49 -9.24 -13.99
CA GLY A 335 -13.32 -8.47 -12.76
C GLY A 335 -14.44 -8.74 -11.73
N LEU A 336 -15.69 -8.83 -12.18
CA LEU A 336 -16.85 -9.09 -11.30
C LEU A 336 -16.85 -10.51 -10.71
N ASP A 337 -16.46 -11.51 -11.49
CA ASP A 337 -16.47 -12.92 -11.09
C ASP A 337 -15.27 -13.32 -10.21
N SER A 338 -14.39 -12.37 -9.89
CA SER A 338 -13.17 -12.65 -9.13
C SER A 338 -13.49 -12.83 -7.65
N GLU A 339 -13.04 -13.95 -7.06
CA GLU A 339 -13.18 -14.17 -5.61
C GLU A 339 -12.32 -13.22 -4.79
N GLU A 340 -11.15 -12.83 -5.32
CA GLU A 340 -10.30 -11.79 -4.75
C GLU A 340 -10.51 -10.44 -5.45
N PRO A 341 -10.44 -9.30 -4.74
CA PRO A 341 -10.65 -7.99 -5.33
C PRO A 341 -9.63 -7.69 -6.45
N PRO A 342 -10.05 -7.45 -7.70
CA PRO A 342 -9.14 -7.04 -8.76
C PRO A 342 -8.93 -5.52 -8.77
N VAL A 343 -7.99 -5.08 -9.59
CA VAL A 343 -7.87 -3.71 -10.09
C VAL A 343 -8.42 -3.66 -11.50
N VAL A 344 -9.31 -2.71 -11.77
CA VAL A 344 -9.93 -2.48 -13.08
C VAL A 344 -9.71 -1.04 -13.52
N LEU A 345 -9.02 -0.86 -14.65
CA LEU A 345 -8.69 0.46 -15.19
C LEU A 345 -9.29 0.60 -16.59
N GLY A 346 -10.11 1.64 -16.77
CA GLY A 346 -10.73 1.99 -18.04
C GLY A 346 -10.26 3.36 -18.53
N CYS A 347 -9.81 3.46 -19.78
CA CYS A 347 -9.63 4.73 -20.48
C CYS A 347 -10.69 4.82 -21.59
N PHE A 348 -11.48 5.89 -21.59
CA PHE A 348 -12.68 6.03 -22.41
C PHE A 348 -12.56 7.08 -23.51
N GLN A 349 -11.36 7.62 -23.75
CA GLN A 349 -11.09 8.78 -24.60
C GLN A 349 -11.73 10.07 -24.06
N HIS A 350 -13.05 10.10 -23.96
CA HIS A 350 -13.87 11.23 -23.53
C HIS A 350 -15.01 10.77 -22.60
N ASP A 351 -15.46 11.64 -21.71
CA ASP A 351 -16.55 11.40 -20.75
C ASP A 351 -17.89 10.97 -21.39
N ARG A 352 -18.19 11.43 -22.61
CA ARG A 352 -19.38 11.05 -23.39
C ARG A 352 -19.46 9.53 -23.64
N HIS A 353 -18.33 8.83 -23.58
CA HIS A 353 -18.28 7.37 -23.73
C HIS A 353 -18.54 6.61 -22.40
N LEU A 354 -18.50 7.31 -21.25
CA LEU A 354 -19.04 6.84 -19.97
C LEU A 354 -20.57 7.01 -19.96
N THR A 355 -21.25 6.24 -20.82
CA THR A 355 -22.72 6.22 -20.91
C THR A 355 -23.36 5.75 -19.59
N PRO A 356 -24.66 5.99 -19.36
CA PRO A 356 -25.35 5.54 -18.15
C PRO A 356 -25.18 4.04 -17.87
N VAL A 357 -25.19 3.21 -18.92
CA VAL A 357 -24.99 1.75 -18.81
C VAL A 357 -23.55 1.42 -18.38
N THR A 358 -22.56 2.13 -18.92
CA THR A 358 -21.15 1.96 -18.54
C THR A 358 -20.91 2.41 -17.10
N ARG A 359 -21.50 3.54 -16.69
CA ARG A 359 -21.43 4.04 -15.31
C ARG A 359 -22.01 3.04 -14.32
N ALA A 360 -23.19 2.47 -14.60
CA ALA A 360 -23.80 1.45 -13.75
C ALA A 360 -22.91 0.19 -13.61
N ARG A 361 -22.25 -0.22 -14.70
CA ARG A 361 -21.32 -1.35 -14.68
C ARG A 361 -20.07 -1.05 -13.83
N PHE A 362 -19.50 0.13 -13.98
CA PHE A 362 -18.35 0.56 -13.19
C PHE A 362 -18.69 0.77 -11.70
N ALA A 363 -19.90 1.24 -11.38
CA ALA A 363 -20.41 1.27 -10.01
C ALA A 363 -20.44 -0.14 -9.40
N ASN A 364 -20.89 -1.13 -10.17
CA ASN A 364 -20.97 -2.51 -9.70
C ASN A 364 -19.57 -3.10 -9.45
N LEU A 365 -18.63 -2.86 -10.37
CA LEU A 365 -17.22 -3.23 -10.19
C LEU A 365 -16.62 -2.61 -8.92
N ALA A 366 -16.94 -1.34 -8.64
CA ALA A 366 -16.41 -0.62 -7.48
C ALA A 366 -16.88 -1.19 -6.14
N MET A 367 -17.94 -2.02 -6.12
CA MET A 367 -18.38 -2.68 -4.89
C MET A 367 -17.50 -3.86 -4.48
N SER A 368 -16.75 -4.46 -5.41
CA SER A 368 -15.96 -5.68 -5.16
C SER A 368 -14.49 -5.57 -5.53
N ALA A 369 -14.12 -4.65 -6.41
CA ALA A 369 -12.74 -4.41 -6.80
C ALA A 369 -11.98 -3.58 -5.76
N GLY A 370 -10.68 -3.84 -5.60
CA GLY A 370 -9.81 -3.05 -4.73
C GLY A 370 -9.51 -1.66 -5.31
N LEU A 371 -9.63 -1.51 -6.63
CA LEU A 371 -9.57 -0.22 -7.32
C LEU A 371 -10.32 -0.30 -8.65
N VAL A 372 -11.20 0.66 -8.90
CA VAL A 372 -11.79 0.89 -10.23
C VAL A 372 -11.47 2.32 -10.64
N ALA A 373 -10.95 2.48 -11.86
CA ALA A 373 -10.64 3.79 -12.40
C ALA A 373 -11.20 4.03 -13.79
N ALA A 374 -11.61 5.26 -14.07
CA ALA A 374 -12.08 5.75 -15.35
C ALA A 374 -11.29 7.01 -15.76
N ILE A 375 -10.66 6.97 -16.92
CA ILE A 375 -9.75 8.02 -17.41
C ILE A 375 -10.27 8.53 -18.75
N GLY A 376 -10.27 9.84 -18.97
CA GLY A 376 -10.69 10.43 -20.24
C GLY A 376 -10.83 11.94 -20.18
N GLU A 377 -10.88 12.60 -21.33
CA GLU A 377 -11.17 14.03 -21.41
C GLU A 377 -12.55 14.32 -20.80
N GLY A 378 -12.62 15.32 -19.91
CA GLY A 378 -13.86 15.73 -19.24
C GLY A 378 -14.34 14.80 -18.11
N VAL A 379 -13.61 13.73 -17.77
CA VAL A 379 -13.97 12.84 -16.66
C VAL A 379 -13.73 13.54 -15.32
N SER A 380 -14.75 13.60 -14.46
CA SER A 380 -14.64 14.17 -13.11
C SER A 380 -13.81 13.28 -12.18
N PRO A 381 -13.23 13.79 -11.08
CA PRO A 381 -12.42 13.00 -10.13
C PRO A 381 -13.14 11.80 -9.49
N GLU A 382 -14.47 11.86 -9.40
CA GLU A 382 -15.34 10.73 -9.06
C GLU A 382 -16.53 10.74 -10.04
N PRO A 383 -16.44 10.02 -11.17
CA PRO A 383 -17.51 10.03 -12.18
C PRO A 383 -18.71 9.18 -11.76
N VAL A 384 -18.50 8.27 -10.81
CA VAL A 384 -19.49 7.36 -10.21
C VAL A 384 -19.00 7.05 -8.79
N PRO A 385 -19.88 6.89 -7.79
CA PRO A 385 -19.46 6.54 -6.44
C PRO A 385 -18.52 5.34 -6.40
N GLY A 386 -17.35 5.51 -5.77
CA GLY A 386 -16.33 4.46 -5.63
C GLY A 386 -15.44 4.22 -6.86
N VAL A 387 -15.67 4.93 -7.97
CA VAL A 387 -14.80 4.89 -9.16
C VAL A 387 -13.88 6.10 -9.13
N ARG A 388 -12.56 5.87 -9.20
CA ARG A 388 -11.59 6.97 -9.37
C ARG A 388 -11.64 7.53 -10.78
N GLY A 389 -11.76 8.83 -10.90
CA GLY A 389 -11.72 9.52 -12.18
C GLY A 389 -10.44 10.29 -12.41
N ALA A 390 -10.02 10.36 -13.67
CA ALA A 390 -8.96 11.26 -14.11
C ALA A 390 -9.35 11.96 -15.41
N GLY A 391 -9.45 13.28 -15.33
CA GLY A 391 -9.64 14.15 -16.49
C GLY A 391 -8.34 14.28 -17.28
N LEU A 392 -8.40 14.09 -18.59
CA LEU A 392 -7.29 14.33 -19.50
C LEU A 392 -7.35 15.75 -20.08
N ASP A 393 -6.19 16.36 -20.30
CA ASP A 393 -6.08 17.61 -21.06
C ASP A 393 -6.36 17.36 -22.55
N PRO A 394 -6.97 18.34 -23.26
CA PRO A 394 -7.14 18.25 -24.71
C PRO A 394 -5.78 18.09 -25.41
N GLY A 395 -5.60 16.98 -26.12
CA GLY A 395 -4.35 16.65 -26.81
C GLY A 395 -3.45 15.65 -26.07
N ASP A 396 -3.83 15.18 -24.88
CA ASP A 396 -3.17 14.03 -24.26
C ASP A 396 -3.28 12.80 -25.18
N PRO A 397 -2.19 12.02 -25.39
CA PRO A 397 -2.21 10.85 -26.27
C PRO A 397 -3.21 9.78 -25.85
N LEU A 398 -3.60 9.70 -24.56
CA LEU A 398 -4.66 8.79 -24.10
C LEU A 398 -6.05 9.17 -24.62
N CYS A 399 -6.28 10.41 -25.04
CA CYS A 399 -7.56 10.79 -25.67
C CYS A 399 -7.80 10.04 -26.99
N ALA A 400 -6.74 9.53 -27.63
CA ALA A 400 -6.84 8.68 -28.82
C ALA A 400 -7.05 7.18 -28.48
N GLU A 401 -7.03 6.80 -27.19
CA GLU A 401 -6.99 5.41 -26.77
C GLU A 401 -8.22 4.96 -25.98
N TRP A 402 -8.63 3.73 -26.25
CA TRP A 402 -9.60 2.99 -25.46
C TRP A 402 -8.90 1.79 -24.82
N ASN A 403 -8.80 1.83 -23.50
CA ASN A 403 -8.10 0.81 -22.72
C ASN A 403 -9.03 0.19 -21.68
N VAL A 404 -8.98 -1.14 -21.52
CA VAL A 404 -9.60 -1.87 -20.42
C VAL A 404 -8.57 -2.86 -19.90
N VAL A 405 -8.13 -2.66 -18.66
CA VAL A 405 -7.11 -3.47 -18.00
C VAL A 405 -7.67 -4.03 -16.70
N VAL A 406 -7.54 -5.34 -16.52
CA VAL A 406 -7.98 -6.06 -15.32
C VAL A 406 -6.81 -6.85 -14.76
N VAL A 407 -6.49 -6.61 -13.50
CA VAL A 407 -5.39 -7.26 -12.77
C VAL A 407 -5.93 -7.82 -11.47
N GLY A 408 -5.85 -9.13 -11.29
CA GLY A 408 -6.12 -9.80 -10.02
C GLY A 408 -4.95 -10.69 -9.59
N PRO A 409 -5.06 -11.39 -8.46
CA PRO A 409 -4.03 -12.32 -7.99
C PRO A 409 -3.78 -13.49 -8.95
N HIS A 410 -4.85 -14.00 -9.58
CA HIS A 410 -4.81 -15.18 -10.46
C HIS A 410 -5.23 -14.89 -11.92
N PHE A 411 -5.66 -13.67 -12.22
CA PHE A 411 -6.05 -13.25 -13.57
C PHE A 411 -5.34 -11.95 -13.97
N ALA A 412 -5.05 -11.80 -15.26
CA ALA A 412 -4.57 -10.56 -15.84
C ALA A 412 -5.01 -10.49 -17.30
N GLY A 413 -5.65 -9.41 -17.71
CA GLY A 413 -6.07 -9.18 -19.09
C GLY A 413 -6.05 -7.70 -19.45
N ALA A 414 -5.59 -7.38 -20.65
CA ALA A 414 -5.59 -6.03 -21.17
C ALA A 414 -6.08 -6.02 -22.61
N LEU A 415 -7.08 -5.18 -22.87
CA LEU A 415 -7.44 -4.70 -24.20
C LEU A 415 -6.99 -3.25 -24.29
N VAL A 416 -6.07 -2.95 -25.20
CA VAL A 416 -5.64 -1.59 -25.51
C VAL A 416 -5.89 -1.31 -26.97
N ALA A 417 -6.48 -0.17 -27.28
CA ALA A 417 -6.92 0.17 -28.62
C ALA A 417 -6.67 1.64 -28.90
N ARG A 418 -6.23 1.98 -30.12
CA ARG A 418 -6.03 3.34 -30.60
C ARG A 418 -6.95 3.59 -31.78
N ASP A 419 -7.69 4.69 -31.73
CA ASP A 419 -8.56 5.09 -32.82
C ASP A 419 -7.74 5.42 -34.08
N VAL A 420 -8.21 4.94 -35.22
CA VAL A 420 -7.60 5.23 -36.53
C VAL A 420 -8.03 6.60 -37.07
N GLY A 421 -9.08 7.20 -36.48
CA GLY A 421 -9.57 8.54 -36.85
C GLY A 421 -10.50 8.52 -38.05
N ASP A 422 -11.32 7.48 -38.20
CA ASP A 422 -12.27 7.37 -39.30
C ASP A 422 -13.56 8.16 -39.00
N ASP A 423 -14.09 8.87 -40.01
CA ASP A 423 -15.34 9.66 -39.92
C ASP A 423 -16.62 8.82 -40.11
N GLY A 424 -16.54 7.51 -39.88
CA GLY A 424 -17.66 6.57 -40.04
C GLY A 424 -18.69 6.62 -38.89
N PRO A 425 -19.80 5.86 -38.99
CA PRO A 425 -20.74 5.73 -37.87
C PRO A 425 -20.04 5.29 -36.59
N GLU A 426 -20.46 5.81 -35.43
CA GLU A 426 -19.80 5.62 -34.13
C GLU A 426 -19.50 4.14 -33.79
N GLY A 427 -20.42 3.21 -34.10
CA GLY A 427 -20.23 1.77 -33.86
C GLY A 427 -19.28 1.07 -34.84
N GLN A 428 -19.02 1.69 -36.00
CA GLN A 428 -18.15 1.18 -37.06
C GLN A 428 -16.76 1.83 -37.08
N ARG A 429 -16.50 2.79 -36.17
CA ARG A 429 -15.15 3.32 -35.92
C ARG A 429 -14.17 2.17 -35.78
N ARG A 430 -13.02 2.27 -36.45
CA ARG A 430 -11.99 1.23 -36.43
C ARG A 430 -10.88 1.63 -35.47
N PHE A 431 -10.34 0.61 -34.83
CA PHE A 431 -9.23 0.74 -33.91
C PHE A 431 -8.14 -0.23 -34.31
N ASP A 432 -6.90 0.22 -34.18
CA ASP A 432 -5.77 -0.69 -34.05
C ASP A 432 -5.71 -1.12 -32.57
N TYR A 433 -5.63 -2.41 -32.28
CA TYR A 433 -5.75 -2.94 -30.92
C TYR A 433 -4.79 -4.09 -30.64
N VAL A 434 -4.49 -4.27 -29.35
CA VAL A 434 -3.78 -5.41 -28.80
C VAL A 434 -4.61 -5.99 -27.65
N LEU A 435 -4.86 -7.30 -27.70
CA LEU A 435 -5.42 -8.08 -26.59
C LEU A 435 -4.33 -9.01 -26.05
N THR A 436 -4.10 -8.97 -24.74
CA THR A 436 -3.12 -9.84 -24.10
C THR A 436 -3.57 -10.29 -22.71
N TYR A 437 -3.21 -11.52 -22.36
CA TYR A 437 -3.35 -12.11 -21.03
C TYR A 437 -1.97 -12.38 -20.40
N GLU A 438 -0.90 -11.95 -21.07
CA GLU A 438 0.45 -12.08 -20.57
C GLU A 438 0.66 -11.08 -19.42
N ARG A 439 0.68 -11.60 -18.19
CA ARG A 439 0.66 -10.80 -16.95
C ARG A 439 1.70 -9.69 -16.92
N SER A 440 2.93 -9.93 -17.38
CA SER A 440 4.01 -8.93 -17.43
C SER A 440 3.61 -7.71 -18.27
N LEU A 441 3.03 -7.92 -19.46
CA LEU A 441 2.56 -6.84 -20.33
C LEU A 441 1.32 -6.15 -19.76
N VAL A 442 0.39 -6.92 -19.19
CA VAL A 442 -0.81 -6.36 -18.55
C VAL A 442 -0.43 -5.44 -17.38
N LEU A 443 0.52 -5.85 -16.53
CA LEU A 443 1.01 -5.03 -15.42
C LEU A 443 1.70 -3.76 -15.91
N ARG A 444 2.45 -3.81 -17.03
CA ARG A 444 3.03 -2.60 -17.65
C ARG A 444 1.95 -1.64 -18.14
N ALA A 445 0.91 -2.12 -18.81
CA ALA A 445 -0.23 -1.30 -19.23
C ALA A 445 -0.96 -0.69 -18.02
N ALA A 446 -1.17 -1.47 -16.97
CA ALA A 446 -1.82 -0.99 -15.74
C ALA A 446 -1.00 0.10 -15.05
N ARG A 447 0.30 -0.13 -14.79
CA ARG A 447 1.21 0.87 -14.22
C ARG A 447 1.26 2.15 -15.05
N SER A 448 1.23 2.01 -16.38
CA SER A 448 1.11 3.17 -17.27
C SER A 448 -0.14 3.98 -16.96
N LEU A 449 -1.34 3.38 -17.01
CA LEU A 449 -2.61 4.08 -16.75
C LEU A 449 -2.67 4.74 -15.37
N LEU A 450 -2.12 4.09 -14.34
CA LEU A 450 -2.18 4.60 -12.97
C LEU A 450 -1.51 5.97 -12.81
N ARG A 451 -0.54 6.33 -13.65
CA ARG A 451 0.11 7.65 -13.60
C ARG A 451 -0.83 8.83 -13.85
N TRP A 452 -1.95 8.59 -14.53
CA TRP A 452 -2.95 9.63 -14.78
C TRP A 452 -3.95 9.79 -13.63
N LEU A 453 -3.95 8.89 -12.64
CA LEU A 453 -4.82 9.04 -11.48
C LEU A 453 -4.24 10.06 -10.51
N ALA A 454 -5.04 11.09 -10.19
CA ALA A 454 -4.70 12.04 -9.15
C ALA A 454 -4.83 11.39 -7.74
N PRO A 455 -4.10 11.91 -6.75
CA PRO A 455 -4.32 11.56 -5.35
C PRO A 455 -5.75 11.90 -4.93
N VAL A 456 -6.33 11.13 -4.00
CA VAL A 456 -7.54 11.61 -3.30
C VAL A 456 -7.11 12.77 -2.40
N PRO A 457 -7.78 13.94 -2.44
CA PRO A 457 -7.46 15.03 -1.54
C PRO A 457 -7.55 14.52 -0.09
N TYR A 458 -6.49 14.72 0.70
CA TYR A 458 -6.61 14.57 2.16
C TYR A 458 -7.72 15.53 2.61
N ASN A 459 -8.81 14.99 3.14
CA ASN A 459 -9.81 15.83 3.81
C ASN A 459 -9.07 16.58 4.93
N GLN A 460 -9.11 17.91 4.85
CA GLN A 460 -8.63 18.81 5.92
C GLN A 460 -9.42 18.61 7.21
#